data_AF-A0A3B0WQ30-F1
#
_entry.id   AF-A0A3B0WQ30-F1
#
_cell.length_a   1.000
_cell.length_b   1.000
_cell.length_c   1.000
_cell.angle_alpha   90.00
_cell.angle_beta   90.00
_cell.angle_gamma   90.00
#
_symmetry.space_group_name_H-M   'P 1'
#
loop_
_entity.id
_entity.type
_entity.pdbx_description
1 polymer ?
#
loop_
_entity_poly.entity_id
_entity_poly.type
_entity_poly.pdbx_seq_one_letter_code
_entity_poly.pdbx_strand_id
1 'polypeptide(L)'
;MIDSKFVKDGLLKSNYFPLQKNRNEELPSIFNSTLFSAEIADDLVLIKLRKGGYDDLSFNVTRFNNVHRKISIPHPLPYAHLVNTITENWDSISYIEENENSIIRPLKHKDGRIIVMTYEQSKRKTKRYNDSCKGKKFIVHSDISNFYPSIYTHSIPWALLGVQAAKLNQNGGFENELDLHQRMMKRNETTGVAIGLG
;
A
#
# COMPACT_ATOMS: atom_id res chain seq x y z
N MET A 1 -16.51 -10.67 -1.94
CA MET A 1 -15.56 -10.25 -0.91
C MET A 1 -14.30 -11.08 -1.01
N ILE A 2 -13.13 -10.47 -0.87
CA ILE A 2 -11.84 -11.15 -0.93
C ILE A 2 -11.62 -11.84 0.41
N ASP A 3 -11.22 -13.11 0.40
CA ASP A 3 -10.91 -13.83 1.63
C ASP A 3 -9.54 -13.43 2.18
N SER A 4 -9.40 -13.42 3.52
CA SER A 4 -8.17 -13.03 4.21
C SER A 4 -6.94 -13.87 3.77
N LYS A 5 -7.14 -15.15 3.42
CA LYS A 5 -6.05 -15.99 2.90
C LYS A 5 -5.52 -15.48 1.56
N PHE A 6 -6.39 -15.09 0.63
CA PHE A 6 -6.00 -14.46 -0.63
C PHE A 6 -5.32 -13.11 -0.39
N VAL A 7 -5.78 -12.32 0.59
CA VAL A 7 -5.11 -11.06 0.97
C VAL A 7 -3.68 -11.32 1.41
N LYS A 8 -3.48 -12.30 2.30
CA LYS A 8 -2.16 -12.68 2.82
C LYS A 8 -1.22 -13.13 1.70
N ASP A 9 -1.66 -14.11 0.90
CA ASP A 9 -0.87 -14.63 -0.21
C ASP A 9 -0.59 -13.56 -1.27
N GLY A 10 -1.58 -12.72 -1.62
CA GLY A 10 -1.43 -11.66 -2.61
C GLY A 10 -0.41 -10.61 -2.18
N LEU A 11 -0.50 -10.14 -0.93
CA LEU A 11 0.45 -9.18 -0.36
C LEU A 11 1.88 -9.73 -0.35
N LEU A 12 2.09 -10.95 0.15
CA LEU A 12 3.43 -11.52 0.31
C LEU A 12 4.04 -11.98 -1.02
N LYS A 13 3.29 -12.72 -1.84
CA LYS A 13 3.83 -13.41 -3.03
C LYS A 13 3.78 -12.60 -4.31
N SER A 14 2.81 -11.69 -4.42
CA SER A 14 2.51 -11.01 -5.69
C SER A 14 2.63 -9.48 -5.62
N ASN A 15 2.55 -8.89 -4.43
CA ASN A 15 2.57 -7.44 -4.19
C ASN A 15 3.74 -6.97 -3.29
N TYR A 16 4.61 -7.88 -2.81
CA TYR A 16 5.78 -7.48 -2.02
C TYR A 16 6.83 -6.74 -2.84
N PHE A 17 7.02 -7.14 -4.10
CA PHE A 17 7.89 -6.41 -5.02
C PHE A 17 7.10 -5.39 -5.87
N PRO A 18 7.76 -4.32 -6.31
CA PRO A 18 7.17 -3.32 -7.18
C PRO A 18 6.52 -3.88 -8.44
N LEU A 19 5.47 -3.20 -8.90
CA LEU A 19 4.61 -3.66 -9.98
C LEU A 19 5.36 -3.73 -11.31
N GLN A 20 5.54 -4.95 -11.81
CA GLN A 20 6.04 -5.22 -13.16
C GLN A 20 4.85 -5.23 -14.14
N LYS A 21 4.43 -4.05 -14.65
CA LYS A 21 3.32 -3.93 -15.63
C LYS A 21 3.62 -4.62 -16.96
N ASN A 22 4.88 -4.61 -17.36
CA ASN A 22 5.44 -5.33 -18.50
C ASN A 22 6.69 -6.08 -18.02
N ARG A 23 7.13 -7.10 -18.77
CA ARG A 23 8.41 -7.78 -18.52
C ARG A 23 9.51 -6.73 -18.31
N ASN A 24 10.12 -6.71 -17.12
CA ASN A 24 11.37 -6.00 -16.78
C ASN A 24 11.35 -4.46 -16.62
N GLU A 25 10.24 -3.81 -16.22
CA GLU A 25 10.26 -2.34 -16.07
C GLU A 25 10.87 -1.81 -14.75
N GLU A 26 10.72 -2.51 -13.62
CA GLU A 26 11.21 -2.04 -12.32
C GLU A 26 12.24 -2.97 -11.69
N LEU A 27 12.07 -4.29 -11.84
CA LEU A 27 13.02 -5.31 -11.39
C LEU A 27 13.17 -6.42 -12.45
N PRO A 28 14.38 -6.97 -12.65
CA PRO A 28 14.57 -8.17 -13.46
C PRO A 28 13.80 -9.37 -12.90
N SER A 29 13.36 -10.27 -13.78
CA SER A 29 12.57 -11.47 -13.41
C SER A 29 13.24 -12.44 -12.42
N ILE A 30 14.56 -12.34 -12.21
CA ILE A 30 15.26 -13.09 -11.16
C ILE A 30 14.79 -12.70 -9.76
N PHE A 31 14.29 -11.47 -9.57
CA PHE A 31 13.69 -11.02 -8.33
C PHE A 31 12.19 -11.34 -8.33
N ASN A 32 11.79 -12.20 -7.39
CA ASN A 32 10.39 -12.55 -7.15
C ASN A 32 10.19 -12.91 -5.68
N SER A 33 8.97 -12.76 -5.16
CA SER A 33 8.62 -13.07 -3.77
C SER A 33 7.74 -14.32 -3.66
N THR A 34 7.79 -15.21 -4.65
CA THR A 34 6.97 -16.44 -4.65
C THR A 34 7.20 -17.31 -3.41
N LEU A 35 8.42 -17.29 -2.89
CA LEU A 35 8.82 -18.00 -1.67
C LEU A 35 8.49 -17.24 -0.38
N PHE A 36 8.00 -16.00 -0.44
CA PHE A 36 7.48 -15.33 0.75
C PHE A 36 6.08 -15.86 1.05
N SER A 37 6.00 -17.09 1.55
CA SER A 37 4.73 -17.77 1.83
C SER A 37 4.08 -17.26 3.11
N ALA A 38 2.78 -17.52 3.27
CA ALA A 38 2.07 -17.27 4.52
C ALA A 38 2.75 -17.99 5.71
N GLU A 39 3.19 -19.23 5.53
CA GLU A 39 3.91 -20.01 6.55
C GLU A 39 5.22 -19.32 6.97
N ILE A 40 6.01 -18.84 6.02
CA ILE A 40 7.25 -18.09 6.30
C ILE A 40 6.93 -16.76 7.00
N ALA A 41 5.85 -16.08 6.60
CA ALA A 41 5.43 -14.87 7.27
C ALA A 41 4.99 -15.14 8.72
N ASP A 42 4.30 -16.25 8.99
CA ASP A 42 3.90 -16.67 10.33
C ASP A 42 5.12 -16.93 11.22
N ASP A 43 6.12 -17.65 10.70
CA ASP A 43 7.40 -17.86 11.40
C ASP A 43 8.14 -16.54 11.68
N LEU A 44 8.11 -15.60 10.73
CA LEU A 44 8.73 -14.28 10.91
C LEU A 44 8.02 -13.45 12.00
N VAL A 45 6.70 -13.56 12.12
CA VAL A 45 5.93 -12.82 13.14
C VAL A 45 6.32 -13.25 14.57
N LEU A 46 6.80 -14.48 14.76
CA LEU A 46 7.33 -14.95 16.04
C LEU A 46 8.61 -14.19 16.47
N ILE A 47 9.33 -13.58 15.53
CA ILE A 47 10.52 -12.78 15.80
C ILE A 47 10.10 -11.37 16.24
N LYS A 48 10.49 -11.00 17.46
CA LYS A 48 10.23 -9.66 18.01
C LYS A 48 10.91 -8.58 17.17
N LEU A 49 10.15 -7.53 16.86
CA LEU A 49 10.67 -6.34 16.21
C LEU A 49 11.64 -5.60 17.13
N ARG A 50 12.78 -5.15 16.57
CA ARG A 50 13.77 -4.35 17.31
C ARG A 50 13.31 -2.90 17.52
N LYS A 51 13.92 -2.19 18.46
CA LYS A 51 13.70 -0.74 18.62
C LYS A 51 14.28 0.04 17.43
N GLY A 52 13.61 1.11 17.01
CA GLY A 52 14.11 2.04 16.00
C GLY A 52 13.83 1.67 14.53
N GLY A 53 13.08 0.58 14.28
CA GLY A 53 12.68 0.21 12.92
C GLY A 53 13.76 -0.45 12.07
N TYR A 54 13.38 -0.74 10.83
CA TYR A 54 14.19 -1.38 9.81
C TYR A 54 14.34 -0.44 8.62
N ASP A 55 15.42 -0.62 7.88
CA ASP A 55 15.66 0.16 6.67
C ASP A 55 14.98 -0.51 5.47
N ASP A 56 14.61 0.29 4.48
CA ASP A 56 14.14 -0.19 3.19
C ASP A 56 15.29 -0.22 2.17
N LEU A 57 15.24 -1.20 1.26
CA LEU A 57 16.12 -1.21 0.09
C LEU A 57 15.56 -0.23 -0.94
N SER A 58 16.28 0.84 -1.21
CA SER A 58 15.83 1.85 -2.18
C SER A 58 16.73 1.98 -3.41
N PHE A 59 16.10 2.16 -4.56
CA PHE A 59 16.75 2.31 -5.86
C PHE A 59 15.94 3.23 -6.78
N ASN A 60 16.59 3.77 -7.81
CA ASN A 60 15.95 4.69 -8.74
C ASN A 60 15.60 3.96 -10.05
N VAL A 61 14.37 4.14 -10.52
CA VAL A 61 13.94 3.70 -11.84
C VAL A 61 13.75 4.93 -12.72
N THR A 62 14.35 4.92 -13.91
CA THR A 62 14.19 5.99 -14.90
C THR A 62 12.88 5.79 -15.65
N ARG A 63 12.02 6.80 -15.63
CA ARG A 63 10.77 6.77 -16.40
C ARG A 63 11.01 7.16 -17.86
N PHE A 64 9.99 6.95 -18.69
CA PHE A 64 9.96 7.36 -20.10
C PHE A 64 10.25 8.85 -20.34
N ASN A 65 10.04 9.71 -19.34
CA ASN A 65 10.32 11.15 -19.41
C ASN A 65 11.69 11.53 -18.80
N ASN A 66 12.59 10.56 -18.61
CA ASN A 66 13.92 10.73 -18.01
C ASN A 66 13.95 11.23 -16.56
N VAL A 67 12.80 11.29 -15.89
CA VAL A 67 12.74 11.60 -14.45
C VAL A 67 12.90 10.32 -13.64
N HIS A 68 13.80 10.35 -12.66
CA HIS A 68 13.99 9.24 -11.74
C HIS A 68 12.84 9.16 -10.74
N ARG A 69 12.32 7.94 -10.53
CA ARG A 69 11.42 7.61 -9.42
C ARG A 69 12.19 6.73 -8.43
N LYS A 70 12.27 7.18 -7.18
CA LYS A 70 12.73 6.34 -6.07
C LYS A 70 11.68 5.27 -5.77
N ILE A 71 12.12 4.03 -5.74
CA ILE A 71 11.37 2.85 -5.35
C ILE A 71 12.03 2.25 -4.11
N SER A 72 11.23 1.64 -3.25
CA SER A 72 11.61 1.11 -1.94
C SER A 72 10.98 -0.26 -1.72
N ILE A 73 11.80 -1.24 -1.34
CA ILE A 73 11.36 -2.57 -0.91
C ILE A 73 11.57 -2.64 0.60
N PRO A 74 10.52 -2.86 1.41
CA PRO A 74 10.66 -2.90 2.86
C PRO A 74 11.43 -4.13 3.31
N HIS A 75 11.92 -4.11 4.55
CA HIS A 75 12.47 -5.31 5.18
C HIS A 75 11.35 -6.37 5.38
N PRO A 76 11.59 -7.66 5.11
CA PRO A 76 10.55 -8.69 5.12
C PRO A 76 9.94 -8.90 6.52
N LEU A 77 10.73 -8.79 7.58
CA LEU A 77 10.25 -8.95 8.96
C LEU A 77 9.12 -7.97 9.36
N PRO A 78 9.31 -6.63 9.39
CA PRO A 78 8.21 -5.71 9.70
C PRO A 78 7.10 -5.73 8.65
N TYR A 79 7.39 -6.10 7.39
CA TYR A 79 6.35 -6.30 6.40
C TYR A 79 5.45 -7.50 6.72
N ALA A 80 6.01 -8.63 7.19
CA ALA A 80 5.25 -9.78 7.64
C ALA A 80 4.31 -9.43 8.80
N HIS A 81 4.80 -8.66 9.78
CA HIS A 81 3.98 -8.12 10.87
C HIS A 81 2.83 -7.24 10.34
N LEU A 82 3.11 -6.32 9.41
CA LEU A 82 2.07 -5.50 8.79
C LEU A 82 1.00 -6.36 8.09
N VAL A 83 1.42 -7.29 7.23
CA VAL A 83 0.50 -8.17 6.50
C VAL A 83 -0.33 -8.99 7.47
N ASN A 84 0.28 -9.52 8.53
CA ASN A 84 -0.44 -10.29 9.53
C ASN A 84 -1.56 -9.46 10.19
N THR A 85 -1.25 -8.24 10.66
CA THR A 85 -2.25 -7.32 11.23
C THR A 85 -3.37 -6.99 10.24
N ILE A 86 -3.05 -6.76 8.96
CA ILE A 86 -4.07 -6.54 7.91
C ILE A 86 -4.99 -7.76 7.78
N THR A 87 -4.42 -8.96 7.75
CA THR A 87 -5.16 -10.19 7.46
C THR A 87 -6.00 -10.67 8.64
N GLU A 88 -5.51 -10.51 9.88
CA GLU A 88 -6.25 -10.83 11.10
C GLU A 88 -7.47 -9.91 11.28
N ASN A 89 -7.37 -8.67 10.81
CA ASN A 89 -8.42 -7.66 10.92
C ASN A 89 -9.13 -7.38 9.59
N TRP A 90 -8.97 -8.26 8.59
CA TRP A 90 -9.47 -8.02 7.24
C TRP A 90 -10.98 -7.80 7.21
N ASP A 91 -11.74 -8.56 8.00
CA ASP A 91 -13.19 -8.43 8.06
C ASP A 91 -13.63 -7.01 8.46
N SER A 92 -12.88 -6.37 9.37
CA SER A 92 -13.12 -5.00 9.83
C SER A 92 -12.81 -3.93 8.77
N ILE A 93 -11.93 -4.22 7.81
CA ILE A 93 -11.48 -3.26 6.79
C ILE A 93 -11.89 -3.63 5.36
N SER A 94 -12.54 -4.77 5.16
CA SER A 94 -12.92 -5.31 3.84
C SER A 94 -13.84 -4.38 3.04
N TYR A 95 -14.53 -3.44 3.71
CA TYR A 95 -15.35 -2.40 3.09
C TYR A 95 -14.59 -1.54 2.07
N ILE A 96 -13.24 -1.48 2.15
CA ILE A 96 -12.42 -0.75 1.17
C ILE A 96 -12.51 -1.35 -0.25
N GLU A 97 -12.93 -2.62 -0.40
CA GLU A 97 -13.20 -3.25 -1.69
C GLU A 97 -14.27 -2.49 -2.49
N GLU A 98 -15.23 -1.89 -1.79
CA GLU A 98 -16.41 -1.26 -2.38
C GLU A 98 -16.30 0.27 -2.43
N ASN A 99 -15.17 0.86 -2.01
CA ASN A 99 -15.02 2.30 -1.91
C ASN A 99 -15.11 3.01 -3.27
N GLU A 100 -16.27 3.61 -3.56
CA GLU A 100 -16.58 4.30 -4.81
C GLU A 100 -15.63 5.45 -5.15
N ASN A 101 -15.04 6.08 -4.12
CA ASN A 101 -14.14 7.21 -4.26
C ASN A 101 -12.71 6.81 -4.66
N SER A 102 -12.35 5.52 -4.52
CA SER A 102 -11.04 5.03 -4.93
C SER A 102 -11.11 4.40 -6.32
N ILE A 103 -10.16 4.75 -7.19
CA ILE A 103 -9.99 4.10 -8.51
C ILE A 103 -9.26 2.76 -8.33
N ILE A 104 -8.36 2.68 -7.36
CA ILE A 104 -7.55 1.50 -7.05
C ILE A 104 -8.16 0.86 -5.82
N ARG A 105 -8.56 -0.40 -5.93
CA ARG A 105 -9.21 -1.16 -4.85
C ARG A 105 -8.59 -2.55 -4.77
N PRO A 106 -8.64 -3.20 -3.61
CA PRO A 106 -8.36 -4.63 -3.51
C PRO A 106 -9.28 -5.40 -4.46
N LEU A 107 -8.71 -6.21 -5.34
CA LEU A 107 -9.40 -7.07 -6.29
C LEU A 107 -8.64 -8.38 -6.47
N LYS A 108 -9.35 -9.49 -6.73
CA LYS A 108 -8.70 -10.75 -7.09
C LYS A 108 -8.23 -10.69 -8.54
N HIS A 109 -6.92 -10.53 -8.76
CA HIS A 109 -6.34 -10.58 -10.09
C HIS A 109 -5.89 -12.01 -10.47
N LYS A 110 -5.88 -12.31 -11.78
CA LYS A 110 -5.53 -13.64 -12.29
C LYS A 110 -4.08 -14.05 -12.01
N ASP A 111 -3.20 -13.08 -11.80
CA ASP A 111 -1.78 -13.25 -11.46
C ASP A 111 -1.54 -13.33 -9.93
N GLY A 112 -2.62 -13.42 -9.14
CA GLY A 112 -2.56 -13.53 -7.69
C GLY A 112 -2.40 -12.20 -6.95
N ARG A 113 -2.27 -11.07 -7.66
CA ARG A 113 -2.21 -9.75 -7.02
C ARG A 113 -3.54 -9.37 -6.40
N ILE A 114 -3.47 -8.62 -5.29
CA ILE A 114 -4.63 -7.97 -4.66
C ILE A 114 -4.75 -6.50 -5.06
N ILE A 115 -3.63 -5.81 -5.27
CA ILE A 115 -3.60 -4.44 -5.78
C ILE A 115 -2.88 -4.43 -7.11
N VAL A 116 -3.43 -3.67 -8.07
CA VAL A 116 -2.74 -3.35 -9.31
C VAL A 116 -2.94 -1.86 -9.57
N MET A 117 -1.84 -1.12 -9.63
CA MET A 117 -1.85 0.30 -9.99
C MET A 117 -2.11 0.50 -11.50
N THR A 118 -3.27 0.12 -12.02
CA THR A 118 -3.66 0.43 -13.40
C THR A 118 -4.09 1.88 -13.55
N TYR A 119 -3.66 2.52 -14.64
CA TYR A 119 -4.26 3.79 -15.03
C TYR A 119 -5.68 3.53 -15.51
N GLU A 120 -6.62 4.39 -15.09
CA GLU A 120 -7.98 4.36 -15.60
C GLU A 120 -7.97 4.46 -17.14
N GLN A 121 -8.83 3.67 -17.80
CA GLN A 121 -8.98 3.74 -19.26
C GLN A 121 -9.31 5.18 -19.68
N SER A 122 -8.60 5.70 -20.69
CA SER A 122 -8.73 7.09 -21.14
C SER A 122 -10.19 7.53 -21.32
N LYS A 123 -11.03 6.69 -21.95
CA LYS A 123 -12.46 6.95 -22.14
C LYS A 123 -13.22 7.18 -20.83
N ARG A 124 -12.95 6.38 -19.79
CA ARG A 124 -13.61 6.51 -18.47
C ARG A 124 -13.15 7.78 -17.76
N LYS A 125 -11.85 8.08 -17.83
CA LYS A 125 -11.28 9.33 -17.30
C LYS A 125 -11.93 10.56 -17.93
N THR A 126 -12.02 10.61 -19.26
CA THR A 126 -12.67 11.72 -19.99
C THR A 126 -14.14 11.85 -19.63
N LYS A 127 -14.86 10.72 -19.54
CA LYS A 127 -16.27 10.73 -19.12
C LYS A 127 -16.43 11.29 -17.72
N ARG A 128 -15.66 10.79 -16.74
CA ARG A 128 -15.69 11.27 -15.34
C ARG A 128 -15.37 12.77 -15.24
N TYR A 129 -14.38 13.24 -15.99
CA TYR A 129 -14.07 14.67 -16.07
C TYR A 129 -15.26 15.47 -16.61
N ASN A 130 -15.84 15.06 -17.75
CA ASN A 130 -16.98 15.74 -18.36
C ASN A 130 -18.19 15.75 -17.42
N ASP A 131 -18.48 14.62 -16.77
CA ASP A 131 -19.59 14.50 -15.82
C ASP A 131 -19.37 15.42 -14.60
N SER A 132 -18.13 15.57 -14.14
CA SER A 132 -17.79 16.44 -13.01
C SER A 132 -17.92 17.94 -13.32
N CYS A 133 -17.69 18.36 -14.57
CA CYS A 133 -17.67 19.76 -14.96
C CYS A 133 -18.91 20.24 -15.72
N LYS A 134 -19.81 19.34 -16.13
CA LYS A 134 -21.02 19.67 -16.88
C LYS A 134 -21.86 20.72 -16.16
N GLY A 135 -22.09 21.86 -16.83
CA GLY A 135 -22.88 22.97 -16.31
C GLY A 135 -22.23 23.77 -15.17
N LYS A 136 -20.94 23.52 -14.87
CA LYS A 136 -20.19 24.27 -13.86
C LYS A 136 -19.48 25.46 -14.50
N LYS A 137 -19.51 26.62 -13.83
CA LYS A 137 -18.83 27.85 -14.28
C LYS A 137 -17.33 27.85 -14.01
N PHE A 138 -16.90 27.14 -12.97
CA PHE A 138 -15.50 27.07 -12.53
C PHE A 138 -15.12 25.64 -12.19
N ILE A 139 -13.86 25.30 -12.45
CA ILE A 139 -13.26 23.99 -12.15
C ILE A 139 -11.94 24.25 -11.42
N VAL A 140 -11.76 23.62 -10.28
CA VAL A 140 -10.49 23.65 -9.54
C VAL A 140 -9.69 22.41 -9.89
N HIS A 141 -8.46 22.62 -10.35
CA HIS A 141 -7.49 21.56 -10.57
C HIS A 141 -6.48 21.61 -9.43
N SER A 142 -6.28 20.49 -8.75
CA SER A 142 -5.30 20.34 -7.69
C SER A 142 -4.69 18.95 -7.77
N ASP A 143 -3.42 18.85 -7.37
CA ASP A 143 -2.68 17.60 -7.27
C ASP A 143 -1.79 17.67 -6.02
N ILE A 144 -1.42 16.52 -5.48
CA ILE A 144 -0.58 16.42 -4.28
C ILE A 144 0.85 16.13 -4.71
N SER A 145 1.69 17.15 -4.64
CA SER A 145 3.14 17.01 -4.81
C SER A 145 3.71 16.05 -3.77
N ASN A 146 4.64 15.20 -4.20
CA ASN A 146 5.37 14.28 -3.31
C ASN A 146 4.44 13.41 -2.43
N PHE A 147 3.34 12.89 -2.99
CA PHE A 147 2.27 12.18 -2.27
C PHE A 147 2.77 11.12 -1.26
N TYR A 148 3.41 10.04 -1.71
CA TYR A 148 3.80 8.96 -0.79
C TYR A 148 4.79 9.41 0.29
N PRO A 149 5.84 10.20 0.00
CA PRO A 149 6.75 10.67 1.04
C PRO A 149 6.14 11.73 1.97
N SER A 150 5.01 12.37 1.60
CA SER A 150 4.32 13.35 2.43
C SER A 150 3.20 12.77 3.31
N ILE A 151 2.84 11.49 3.16
CA ILE A 151 1.82 10.84 4.00
C ILE A 151 2.29 10.80 5.46
N TYR A 152 1.52 11.38 6.37
CA TYR A 152 1.72 11.21 7.80
C TYR A 152 1.10 9.90 8.26
N THR A 153 1.89 9.05 8.90
CA THR A 153 1.54 7.64 9.17
C THR A 153 0.37 7.50 10.14
N HIS A 154 0.26 8.39 11.14
CA HIS A 154 -0.92 8.47 12.01
C HIS A 154 -2.22 8.82 11.27
N SER A 155 -2.18 9.16 9.99
CA SER A 155 -3.41 9.22 9.17
C SER A 155 -4.06 7.84 8.99
N ILE A 156 -3.34 6.74 9.17
CA ILE A 156 -3.87 5.37 9.15
C ILE A 156 -4.94 5.20 10.24
N PRO A 157 -4.65 5.38 11.55
CA PRO A 157 -5.67 5.30 12.58
C PRO A 157 -6.74 6.39 12.43
N TRP A 158 -6.40 7.58 11.93
CA TRP A 158 -7.42 8.61 11.65
C TRP A 158 -8.41 8.18 10.57
N ALA A 159 -7.97 7.45 9.55
CA ALA A 159 -8.81 6.96 8.48
C ALA A 159 -9.73 5.81 8.94
N LEU A 160 -9.26 4.99 9.88
CA LEU A 160 -9.99 3.83 10.39
C LEU A 160 -10.97 4.19 11.52
N LEU A 161 -10.53 5.00 12.49
CA LEU A 161 -11.32 5.37 13.68
C LEU A 161 -12.03 6.72 13.52
N GLY A 162 -11.56 7.58 12.63
CA GLY A 162 -11.86 9.01 12.64
C GLY A 162 -10.92 9.80 13.57
N VAL A 163 -10.67 11.07 13.23
CA VAL A 163 -9.66 11.91 13.90
C VAL A 163 -9.89 12.05 15.41
N GLN A 164 -11.14 12.25 15.85
CA GLN A 164 -11.44 12.45 17.27
C GLN A 164 -11.20 11.17 18.07
N ALA A 165 -11.73 10.04 17.61
CA ALA A 165 -11.57 8.75 18.28
C ALA A 165 -10.10 8.30 18.31
N ALA A 166 -9.36 8.46 17.21
CA ALA A 166 -7.94 8.15 17.16
C ALA A 166 -7.10 9.01 18.12
N LYS A 167 -7.46 10.28 18.32
CA LYS A 167 -6.77 11.14 19.31
C LYS A 167 -7.02 10.71 20.75
N LEU A 168 -8.17 10.10 21.03
CA LEU A 168 -8.51 9.56 22.35
C LEU A 168 -7.87 8.18 22.59
N ASN A 169 -7.75 7.36 21.54
CA ASN A 169 -7.14 6.04 21.58
C ASN A 169 -5.80 6.01 20.82
N GLN A 170 -4.73 6.41 21.52
CA GLN A 170 -3.39 6.54 20.92
C GLN A 170 -2.54 5.26 20.97
N ASN A 171 -2.91 4.28 21.81
CA ASN A 171 -2.02 3.18 22.18
C ASN A 171 -2.64 1.78 21.98
N GLY A 172 -3.93 1.67 21.67
CA GLY A 172 -4.62 0.39 21.54
C GLY A 172 -5.33 0.25 20.20
N GLY A 173 -5.61 -1.00 19.81
CA GLY A 173 -6.33 -1.32 18.58
C GLY A 173 -5.40 -1.57 17.39
N PHE A 174 -5.88 -2.44 16.49
CA PHE A 174 -5.13 -2.85 15.30
C PHE A 174 -4.82 -1.67 14.37
N GLU A 175 -5.58 -0.59 14.45
CA GLU A 175 -5.37 0.64 13.67
C GLU A 175 -4.05 1.32 14.03
N ASN A 176 -3.71 1.33 15.31
CA ASN A 176 -2.43 1.83 15.81
C ASN A 176 -1.30 0.81 15.57
N GLU A 177 -1.60 -0.49 15.56
CA GLU A 177 -0.63 -1.53 15.17
C GLU A 177 -0.28 -1.44 13.67
N LEU A 178 -1.24 -1.14 12.80
CA LEU A 178 -1.00 -0.89 11.38
C LEU A 178 -0.07 0.31 11.17
N ASP A 179 -0.29 1.40 11.90
CA ASP A 179 0.62 2.56 11.92
C ASP A 179 2.02 2.15 12.41
N LEU A 180 2.11 1.45 13.54
CA LEU A 180 3.38 0.97 14.08
C LEU A 180 4.14 0.12 13.06
N HIS A 181 3.51 -0.90 12.48
CA HIS A 181 4.16 -1.79 11.51
C HIS A 181 4.54 -1.07 10.22
N GLN A 182 3.72 -0.10 9.78
CA GLN A 182 4.10 0.76 8.67
C GLN A 182 5.39 1.53 8.97
N ARG A 183 5.46 2.20 10.12
CA ARG A 183 6.62 2.99 10.53
C ARG A 183 7.86 2.12 10.70
N MET A 184 7.68 0.90 11.21
CA MET A 184 8.77 -0.06 11.41
C MET A 184 9.46 -0.48 10.12
N MET A 185 8.80 -0.39 8.97
CA MET A 185 9.43 -0.60 7.66
C MET A 185 10.30 0.56 7.19
N LYS A 186 10.28 1.70 7.89
CA LYS A 186 10.99 2.93 7.52
C LYS A 186 11.62 3.60 8.73
N ARG A 187 12.50 2.87 9.43
CA ARG A 187 13.26 3.36 10.61
C ARG A 187 12.40 4.01 11.70
N ASN A 188 11.16 3.55 11.84
CA ASN A 188 10.17 4.07 12.78
C ASN A 188 9.78 5.56 12.54
N GLU A 189 10.04 6.08 11.35
CA GLU A 189 9.68 7.43 10.92
C GLU A 189 8.17 7.58 10.78
N THR A 190 7.63 8.71 11.22
CA THR A 190 6.19 8.98 11.15
C THR A 190 5.77 9.62 9.83
N THR A 191 6.73 9.92 8.94
CA THR A 191 6.47 10.62 7.68
C THR A 191 6.94 9.82 6.47
N GLY A 192 6.01 9.65 5.56
CA GLY A 192 6.16 9.05 4.26
C GLY A 192 6.12 7.53 4.28
N VAL A 193 5.52 6.96 3.25
CA VAL A 193 5.42 5.51 3.04
C VAL A 193 6.30 5.07 1.87
N ALA A 194 6.69 3.78 1.86
CA ALA A 194 7.50 3.21 0.78
C ALA A 194 6.76 3.29 -0.57
N ILE A 195 7.49 3.62 -1.64
CA ILE A 195 6.97 3.64 -3.00
C ILE A 195 7.35 2.32 -3.66
N GLY A 196 6.38 1.55 -4.14
CA GLY A 196 6.65 0.34 -4.92
C GLY A 196 6.53 -0.98 -4.15
N LEU A 197 5.75 -1.05 -3.08
CA LEU A 197 5.02 -2.30 -2.87
C LEU A 197 3.96 -2.38 -3.97
N GLY A 198 3.92 -3.52 -4.68
CA GLY A 198 3.10 -3.73 -5.88
C GLY A 198 1.61 -3.69 -5.62
#